data_AF-M3VK50-F1
#
_entry.id   AF-M3VK50-F1
#
_cell.length_a   1.000
_cell.length_b   1.000
_cell.length_c   1.000
_cell.angle_alpha   90.00
_cell.angle_beta   90.00
_cell.angle_gamma   90.00
#
_symmetry.space_group_name_H-M   'P 1'
#
loop_
_entity.id
_entity.type
_entity.pdbx_description
1 polymer ?
#
loop_
_entity_poly.entity_id
_entity_poly.type
_entity_poly.pdbx_seq_one_letter_code
_entity_poly.pdbx_strand_id
1 'polypeptide(L)'
;STGDSTMKFILLVIVVGQMGCVFGAMTESQMKAAFKLIRNVCQPKNKATDAQIEAMHKGDWNQNKNGMCYMNCVLNYYKLQLPDNSFDW
;
A
#
# COMPACT_ATOMS: atom_id res chain seq x y z
N SER A 1 -21.65 -7.58 -33.97
CA SER A 1 -20.49 -6.82 -33.45
C SER A 1 -20.89 -5.63 -32.57
N THR A 2 -22.13 -5.13 -32.63
CA THR A 2 -22.56 -3.88 -31.96
C THR A 2 -22.90 -3.99 -30.47
N GLY A 3 -22.99 -5.21 -29.90
CA GLY A 3 -23.34 -5.42 -28.49
C GLY A 3 -22.19 -5.27 -27.50
N ASP A 4 -20.95 -5.54 -27.93
CA ASP A 4 -19.77 -5.50 -27.07
C ASP A 4 -19.39 -4.06 -26.68
N SER A 5 -19.44 -3.12 -27.65
CA SER A 5 -19.16 -1.70 -27.41
C SER A 5 -20.22 -1.06 -26.51
N THR A 6 -21.51 -1.34 -26.73
CA THR A 6 -22.61 -0.78 -25.92
C THR A 6 -22.55 -1.25 -24.47
N MET A 7 -22.16 -2.51 -24.23
CA MET A 7 -21.99 -3.04 -22.87
C MET A 7 -20.83 -2.36 -22.13
N LYS A 8 -19.72 -2.05 -22.82
CA LYS A 8 -18.59 -1.30 -22.24
C LYS A 8 -18.98 0.13 -21.86
N PHE A 9 -19.77 0.81 -22.69
CA PHE A 9 -20.26 2.16 -22.38
C PHE A 9 -21.20 2.17 -21.17
N ILE A 10 -22.09 1.20 -21.06
CA ILE A 10 -23.01 1.06 -19.92
C ILE A 10 -22.22 0.79 -18.63
N LEU A 11 -21.23 -0.10 -18.67
CA LEU A 11 -20.35 -0.36 -17.51
C LEU A 11 -19.59 0.89 -17.07
N LEU A 12 -19.12 1.71 -18.03
CA LEU A 12 -18.38 2.94 -17.72
C LEU A 12 -19.27 4.01 -17.05
N VAL A 13 -20.52 4.16 -17.51
CA VAL A 13 -21.50 5.09 -16.89
C VAL A 13 -21.85 4.64 -15.46
N ILE A 14 -22.00 3.34 -15.23
CA ILE A 14 -22.29 2.79 -13.89
C ILE A 14 -21.13 3.05 -12.94
N VAL A 15 -19.88 2.83 -13.34
CA VAL A 15 -18.69 3.04 -12.50
C VAL A 15 -18.52 4.51 -12.10
N VAL A 16 -18.77 5.45 -13.01
CA VAL A 16 -18.69 6.89 -12.73
C VAL A 16 -19.79 7.35 -11.77
N GLY A 17 -20.98 6.74 -11.84
CA GLY A 17 -22.12 7.09 -10.99
C GLY A 17 -21.98 6.71 -9.50
N GLN A 18 -21.07 5.80 -9.13
CA GLN A 18 -20.90 5.31 -7.75
C GLN A 18 -19.92 6.16 -6.90
N MET A 19 -19.38 7.26 -7.43
CA MET A 19 -18.27 8.01 -6.82
C MET A 19 -18.68 8.92 -5.64
N GLY A 20 -19.90 8.78 -5.09
CA GLY A 20 -20.50 9.77 -4.18
C GLY A 20 -20.20 9.62 -2.70
N CYS A 21 -19.92 8.43 -2.17
CA CYS A 21 -19.62 8.22 -0.74
C CYS A 21 -18.90 6.87 -0.58
N VAL A 22 -17.59 6.89 -0.40
CA VAL A 22 -16.81 5.68 -0.11
C VAL A 22 -16.52 5.64 1.38
N PHE A 23 -17.23 4.79 2.12
CA PHE A 23 -16.84 4.44 3.49
C PHE A 23 -15.68 3.44 3.41
N GLY A 24 -14.48 3.87 3.81
CA GLY A 24 -13.27 3.06 3.75
C GLY A 24 -13.20 2.03 4.88
N ALA A 25 -13.98 0.96 4.79
CA ALA A 25 -13.77 -0.23 5.60
C ALA A 25 -12.98 -1.26 4.80
N MET A 26 -11.75 -1.56 5.24
CA MET A 26 -10.94 -2.64 4.65
C MET A 26 -11.13 -3.92 5.47
N THR A 27 -11.38 -5.05 4.80
CA THR A 27 -11.42 -6.34 5.47
C THR A 27 -10.02 -6.77 5.91
N GLU A 28 -9.93 -7.66 6.90
CA GLU A 28 -8.63 -8.21 7.32
C GLU A 28 -7.88 -8.92 6.17
N SER A 29 -8.61 -9.57 5.27
CA SER A 29 -8.01 -10.23 4.11
C SER A 29 -7.41 -9.23 3.13
N GLN A 30 -8.07 -8.10 2.90
CA GLN A 30 -7.54 -6.99 2.10
C GLN A 30 -6.34 -6.33 2.78
N MET A 31 -6.37 -6.14 4.11
CA MET A 31 -5.23 -5.62 4.87
C MET A 31 -4.01 -6.53 4.75
N LYS A 32 -4.17 -7.85 4.89
CA LYS A 32 -3.09 -8.84 4.71
C LYS A 32 -2.51 -8.79 3.29
N ALA A 33 -3.36 -8.65 2.28
CA ALA A 33 -2.92 -8.50 0.89
C ALA A 33 -2.13 -7.19 0.68
N ALA A 34 -2.60 -6.09 1.26
CA ALA A 34 -1.90 -4.79 1.21
C ALA A 34 -0.52 -4.87 1.88
N PHE A 35 -0.42 -5.47 3.08
CA PHE A 35 0.88 -5.67 3.74
C PHE A 35 1.86 -6.49 2.88
N LYS A 36 1.37 -7.57 2.27
CA LYS A 36 2.20 -8.40 1.36
C LYS A 36 2.68 -7.60 0.15
N LEU A 37 1.81 -6.80 -0.46
CA LEU A 37 2.16 -5.93 -1.59
C LEU A 37 3.29 -4.97 -1.20
N ILE A 38 3.16 -4.30 -0.06
CA ILE A 38 4.12 -3.30 0.40
C ILE A 38 5.46 -3.93 0.73
N ARG A 39 5.45 -5.10 1.39
CA ARG A 39 6.67 -5.86 1.62
C ARG A 39 7.38 -6.18 0.30
N ASN A 40 6.65 -6.69 -0.69
CA ASN A 40 7.20 -7.04 -2.01
C ASN A 40 7.79 -5.83 -2.75
N VAL A 41 7.28 -4.62 -2.51
CA VAL A 41 7.82 -3.39 -3.11
C VAL A 41 9.04 -2.88 -2.33
N CYS A 42 8.92 -2.76 -1.01
CA CYS A 42 9.91 -2.07 -0.19
C CYS A 42 11.10 -2.93 0.22
N GLN A 43 10.91 -4.25 0.40
CA GLN A 43 11.98 -5.16 0.80
C GLN A 43 13.11 -5.25 -0.23
N PRO A 44 12.85 -5.60 -1.52
CA PRO A 44 13.92 -5.69 -2.51
C PRO A 44 14.57 -4.33 -2.81
N LYS A 45 13.78 -3.23 -2.76
CA LYS A 45 14.29 -1.87 -2.98
C LYS A 45 15.39 -1.48 -2.00
N ASN A 46 15.29 -1.93 -0.75
CA ASN A 46 16.20 -1.54 0.32
C ASN A 46 17.12 -2.67 0.79
N LYS A 47 17.02 -3.87 0.18
CA LYS A 47 17.78 -5.07 0.57
C LYS A 47 17.64 -5.38 2.07
N ALA A 48 16.45 -5.16 2.61
CA ALA A 48 16.14 -5.53 3.99
C ALA A 48 15.98 -7.05 4.09
N THR A 49 16.59 -7.64 5.12
CA THR A 49 16.48 -9.08 5.37
C THR A 49 15.15 -9.41 6.05
N ASP A 50 14.70 -10.65 5.91
CA ASP A 50 13.49 -11.10 6.61
C ASP A 50 13.65 -10.97 8.13
N ALA A 51 14.83 -11.29 8.66
CA ALA A 51 15.12 -11.16 10.09
C ALA A 51 14.93 -9.74 10.62
N GLN A 52 15.32 -8.72 9.85
CA GLN A 52 15.10 -7.32 10.22
C GLN A 52 13.61 -6.96 10.25
N ILE A 53 12.85 -7.43 9.26
CA ILE A 53 11.41 -7.14 9.19
C ILE A 53 10.66 -7.85 10.34
N GLU A 54 11.02 -9.10 10.65
CA GLU A 54 10.45 -9.83 11.78
C GLU A 54 10.84 -9.21 13.13
N ALA A 55 12.06 -8.67 13.27
CA ALA A 55 12.47 -7.93 14.46
C ALA A 55 11.60 -6.68 14.67
N MET A 56 11.33 -5.92 13.61
CA MET A 56 10.43 -4.77 13.67
C MET A 56 9.00 -5.16 14.05
N HIS A 57 8.47 -6.29 13.55
CA HIS A 57 7.16 -6.81 13.98
C HIS A 57 7.12 -7.19 15.47
N LYS A 58 8.26 -7.49 16.08
CA LYS A 58 8.41 -7.76 17.52
C LYS A 58 8.70 -6.50 18.35
N GLY A 59 8.77 -5.33 17.71
CA GLY A 59 9.08 -4.06 18.35
C GLY A 59 10.57 -3.78 18.54
N ASP A 60 11.45 -4.56 17.91
CA ASP A 60 12.89 -4.27 17.89
C ASP A 60 13.24 -3.35 16.70
N TRP A 61 13.46 -2.09 17.03
CA TRP A 61 13.78 -1.02 16.09
C TRP A 61 15.28 -0.76 15.95
N ASN A 62 16.15 -1.56 16.58
CA ASN A 62 17.59 -1.44 16.42
C ASN A 62 18.03 -1.99 15.04
N GLN A 63 17.88 -1.15 14.02
CA GLN A 63 18.06 -1.53 12.63
C GLN A 63 19.26 -0.82 12.00
N ASN A 64 19.96 -1.53 11.11
CA ASN A 64 20.95 -0.89 10.24
C ASN A 64 20.29 -0.02 9.15
N LYS A 65 21.11 0.63 8.32
CA LYS A 65 20.65 1.50 7.23
C LYS A 65 19.57 0.85 6.34
N ASN A 66 19.71 -0.42 5.99
CA ASN A 66 18.76 -1.10 5.10
C ASN A 66 17.38 -1.26 5.77
N GLY A 67 17.35 -1.61 7.05
CA GLY A 67 16.11 -1.73 7.82
C GLY A 67 15.42 -0.36 8.00
N MET A 68 16.19 0.69 8.27
CA MET A 68 15.67 2.06 8.35
C MET A 68 15.12 2.55 6.99
N CYS A 69 15.84 2.31 5.88
CA CYS A 69 15.37 2.67 4.55
C CYS A 69 14.12 1.87 4.12
N TYR A 70 14.00 0.60 4.56
CA TYR A 70 12.78 -0.17 4.40
C TYR A 70 11.60 0.50 5.12
N MET A 71 11.78 0.90 6.38
CA MET A 71 10.72 1.58 7.13
C MET A 71 10.30 2.89 6.46
N ASN A 72 11.25 3.71 6.03
CA ASN A 72 10.95 4.93 5.29
C ASN A 72 10.17 4.67 4.00
N CYS A 73 10.50 3.58 3.28
CA CYS A 73 9.73 3.17 2.11
C CYS A 73 8.28 2.80 2.47
N VAL A 74 8.06 2.05 3.56
CA VAL A 74 6.72 1.66 4.02
C VAL A 74 5.89 2.89 4.37
N LEU A 75 6.43 3.80 5.17
CA LEU A 75 5.75 5.04 5.58
C LEU A 75 5.40 5.93 4.39
N ASN A 76 6.33 6.10 3.45
CA ASN A 76 6.08 6.85 2.23
C ASN A 76 5.06 6.18 1.31
N TYR A 77 5.06 4.84 1.22
CA TYR A 77 4.10 4.09 0.42
C TYR A 77 2.68 4.28 0.93
N TYR A 78 2.50 4.24 2.26
CA TYR A 78 1.22 4.50 2.91
C TYR A 78 0.82 5.98 2.95
N LYS A 79 1.67 6.89 2.43
CA LYS A 79 1.43 8.34 2.49
C LYS A 79 1.24 8.85 3.93
N LEU A 80 1.99 8.26 4.87
CA LEU A 80 2.04 8.74 6.26
C LEU A 80 3.07 9.86 6.46
N GLN A 81 3.76 10.26 5.38
CA GLN A 81 4.79 11.28 5.39
C GLN A 81 4.59 12.24 4.21
N LEU A 82 4.87 13.51 4.47
CA LEU A 82 4.99 14.55 3.46
C LEU A 82 6.26 14.34 2.59
N PRO A 83 6.37 15.03 1.44
CA PRO A 83 7.54 14.89 0.55
C PRO A 83 8.90 15.23 1.19
N ASP A 84 8.90 15.96 2.30
CA ASP A 84 10.09 16.30 3.09
C ASP A 84 10.44 15.25 4.16
N ASN A 85 9.70 14.14 4.22
CA ASN A 85 9.80 13.04 5.19
C ASN A 85 9.33 13.39 6.62
N SER A 86 8.72 14.56 6.83
CA SER A 86 7.94 14.80 8.05
C SER A 86 6.68 13.94 8.06
N PHE A 87 6.18 13.59 9.25
CA PHE A 87 4.92 12.85 9.37
C PHE A 87 3.74 13.74 9.02
N ASP A 88 2.74 13.16 8.36
CA ASP A 88 1.46 13.83 8.07
C ASP A 88 0.53 13.63 9.28
N TRP A 89 0.44 14.63 10.16
CA TRP A 89 -0.28 14.57 11.44
C TRP A 89 -1.61 15.34 11.43
#